data_AF-A0AAV6WRR9-F1
#
_entry.id   AF-A0AAV6WRR9-F1
#
_cell.length_a   1.000
_cell.length_b   1.000
_cell.length_c   1.000
_cell.angle_alpha   90.00
_cell.angle_beta   90.00
_cell.angle_gamma   90.00
#
_symmetry.space_group_name_H-M   'P 1'
#
loop_
_entity.id
_entity.type
_entity.pdbx_description
1 polymer ?
#
loop_
_entity_poly.entity_id
_entity_poly.type
_entity_poly.pdbx_seq_one_letter_code
_entity_poly.pdbx_strand_id
1 'polypeptide(L)'
;MRTRMIDELQGSAQRERSSSSSSGLQIIDTPTSLNDCSGRQLRFRRSNLRTLVECMVPACCAFPSSPESVIYSSDTDSLSTVTGTFFGHRKGRVSFCIQDHNTSSPLILLEFAVPTSYLAREMQHGLLRIALECDRHNEEGGGCRPCSLYNVPVWCMYCNGRKVGFAVRRQMTTGDAKVLKLMQSVSVGAGLLPVALNDDHDGEELMYLRASFDRVIGSPDSESFHMINPVGSSAQELSVK
;
A
#
# COMPACT_ATOMS: atom_id res chain seq x y z
N MET A 1 -12.83 7.01 10.72
CA MET A 1 -11.61 6.14 10.79
C MET A 1 -10.43 6.80 10.09
N ARG A 2 -10.56 7.17 8.82
CA ARG A 2 -9.61 8.05 8.10
C ARG A 2 -9.22 9.29 8.92
N THR A 3 -10.21 10.09 9.34
CA THR A 3 -9.98 11.30 10.15
C THR A 3 -9.23 10.98 11.43
N ARG A 4 -9.65 9.94 12.16
CA ARG A 4 -9.01 9.54 13.43
C ARG A 4 -7.52 9.24 13.28
N MET A 5 -7.08 8.42 12.30
CA MET A 5 -5.64 8.13 12.13
C MET A 5 -4.82 9.39 11.80
N ILE A 6 -5.42 10.33 11.05
CA ILE A 6 -4.81 11.62 10.73
C ILE A 6 -4.74 12.51 11.97
N ASP A 7 -5.82 12.56 12.75
CA ASP A 7 -5.95 13.36 13.96
C ASP A 7 -4.97 12.91 15.04
N GLU A 8 -4.79 11.59 15.23
CA GLU A 8 -3.79 11.05 16.18
C GLU A 8 -2.38 11.51 15.79
N LEU A 9 -2.02 11.45 14.50
CA LEU A 9 -0.72 11.93 14.02
C LEU A 9 -0.52 13.43 14.20
N GLN A 10 -1.58 14.23 14.03
CA GLN A 10 -1.53 15.69 14.20
C GLN A 10 -1.54 16.11 15.68
N GLY A 11 -2.33 15.43 16.52
CA GLY A 11 -2.44 15.70 17.96
C GLY A 11 -1.13 15.46 18.71
N SER A 12 -0.41 14.39 18.39
CA SER A 12 0.93 14.14 18.97
C SER A 12 1.96 15.20 18.54
N ALA A 13 1.85 15.75 17.32
CA ALA A 13 2.76 16.79 16.83
C ALA A 13 2.57 18.14 17.57
N GLN A 14 1.36 18.44 18.05
CA GLN A 14 1.14 19.57 18.94
C GLN A 14 1.67 19.32 20.36
N ARG A 15 1.59 18.08 20.85
CA ARG A 15 2.12 17.66 22.17
C ARG A 15 3.65 17.66 22.24
N GLU A 16 4.33 17.34 21.13
CA GLU A 16 5.79 17.50 21.01
C GLU A 16 6.21 18.98 20.96
N ARG A 17 5.42 19.87 20.36
CA ARG A 17 5.73 21.32 20.34
C ARG A 17 5.57 21.99 21.70
N SER A 18 4.73 21.48 22.58
CA SER A 18 4.55 22.02 23.93
C SER A 18 5.56 21.50 24.96
N SER A 19 6.39 20.50 24.62
CA SER A 19 7.35 19.87 25.53
C SER A 19 8.81 20.24 25.25
N SER A 20 9.12 21.05 24.23
CA SER A 20 10.49 21.50 23.95
C SER A 20 10.91 22.69 24.83
N SER A 21 11.31 22.43 26.08
CA SER A 21 12.11 23.37 26.86
C SER A 21 13.59 23.27 26.49
N SER A 22 14.15 24.38 26.03
CA SER A 22 15.56 24.69 25.76
C SER A 22 16.58 23.85 26.55
N SER A 23 17.37 23.05 25.84
CA SER A 23 18.76 22.76 26.21
C SER A 23 19.60 22.66 24.93
N GLY A 24 20.49 23.64 24.76
CA GLY A 24 21.38 23.74 23.61
C GLY A 24 22.51 22.73 23.69
N LEU A 25 22.77 22.05 22.58
CA LEU A 25 24.00 21.30 22.38
C LEU A 25 24.55 21.60 20.98
N GLN A 26 25.88 21.76 20.95
CA GLN A 26 26.66 22.43 19.92
C GLN A 26 26.78 21.59 18.64
N ILE A 27 26.68 22.30 17.51
CA ILE A 27 26.91 21.80 16.15
C ILE A 27 28.41 21.59 15.97
N ILE A 28 28.81 20.35 15.65
CA ILE A 28 30.13 20.05 15.07
C ILE A 28 29.89 19.76 13.59
N ASP A 29 30.24 20.73 12.74
CA ASP A 29 30.34 20.54 11.30
C ASP A 29 31.63 19.76 10.99
N THR A 30 31.50 18.56 10.45
CA THR A 30 32.64 17.89 9.79
C THR A 30 32.13 17.15 8.54
N PRO A 31 32.52 17.60 7.34
CA PRO A 31 32.11 16.96 6.10
C PRO A 31 32.90 15.65 5.91
N THR A 32 32.21 14.51 5.91
CA THR A 32 32.82 13.25 5.46
C THR A 32 32.68 13.16 3.94
N SER A 33 33.83 13.17 3.28
CA SER A 33 34.03 13.03 1.85
C SER A 33 33.30 11.82 1.26
N LEU A 34 32.47 12.09 0.25
CA LEU A 34 31.92 11.12 -0.68
C LEU A 34 33.07 10.50 -1.48
N ASN A 35 33.26 9.19 -1.38
CA ASN A 35 34.16 8.46 -2.25
C ASN A 35 33.37 7.91 -3.44
N ASP A 36 33.82 8.31 -4.62
CA ASP A 36 33.34 7.92 -5.93
C ASP A 36 33.26 6.40 -6.13
N CYS A 37 32.12 5.93 -6.62
CA CYS A 37 32.02 4.68 -7.37
C CYS A 37 31.67 5.01 -8.81
N SER A 38 32.73 5.09 -9.64
CA SER A 38 32.69 5.04 -11.10
C SER A 38 31.74 3.91 -11.56
N GLY A 39 30.76 4.18 -12.42
CA GLY A 39 31.01 4.46 -13.83
C GLY A 39 30.85 3.18 -14.65
N ARG A 40 29.61 2.76 -14.93
CA ARG A 40 29.29 1.91 -16.09
C ARG A 40 28.16 2.53 -16.89
N GLN A 41 28.60 3.24 -17.91
CA GLN A 41 27.83 3.96 -18.90
C GLN A 41 27.13 2.94 -19.83
N LEU A 42 25.81 2.77 -19.69
CA LEU A 42 25.01 2.09 -20.71
C LEU A 42 24.37 3.15 -21.60
N ARG A 43 24.84 3.17 -22.85
CA ARG A 43 24.47 4.12 -23.90
C ARG A 43 22.98 4.00 -24.22
N PHE A 44 22.21 5.01 -23.82
CA PHE A 44 20.84 5.22 -24.31
C PHE A 44 20.90 5.60 -25.79
N ARG A 45 20.67 4.64 -26.68
CA ARG A 45 20.40 4.93 -28.10
C ARG A 45 18.98 5.45 -28.22
N ARG A 46 18.85 6.74 -28.50
CA ARG A 46 17.62 7.37 -29.02
C ARG A 46 17.34 6.81 -30.41
N SER A 47 16.33 5.97 -30.56
CA SER A 47 15.78 5.57 -31.87
C SER A 47 14.45 6.27 -32.11
N ASN A 48 14.56 7.47 -32.69
CA ASN A 48 13.52 8.06 -33.53
C ASN A 48 13.56 7.34 -34.88
N LEU A 49 12.51 6.60 -35.25
CA LEU A 49 12.22 6.33 -36.66
C LEU A 49 10.72 6.48 -36.90
N ARG A 50 10.43 7.52 -37.69
CA ARG A 50 9.19 7.75 -38.40
C ARG A 50 9.02 6.65 -39.44
N THR A 51 7.83 6.07 -39.55
CA THR A 51 7.41 5.43 -40.81
C THR A 51 5.93 5.69 -41.01
N LEU A 52 5.66 6.64 -41.91
CA LEU A 52 4.41 6.82 -42.61
C LEU A 52 4.30 5.73 -43.67
N VAL A 53 3.10 5.18 -43.88
CA VAL A 53 2.34 5.24 -45.14
C VAL A 53 1.23 4.17 -45.09
N GLU A 54 0.00 4.70 -45.06
CA GLU A 54 -1.22 4.26 -45.74
C GLU A 54 -1.53 2.76 -45.84
N CYS A 55 -2.61 2.35 -45.17
CA CYS A 55 -3.55 1.41 -45.76
C CYS A 55 -4.97 1.98 -45.64
N MET A 56 -5.64 1.95 -46.78
CA MET A 56 -6.81 2.72 -47.15
C MET A 56 -8.06 2.40 -46.33
N VAL A 57 -8.79 3.50 -46.07
CA VAL A 57 -10.19 3.57 -45.66
C VAL A 57 -11.11 3.01 -46.75
N PRO A 58 -12.17 2.28 -46.39
CA PRO A 58 -13.47 2.55 -47.00
C PRO A 58 -14.42 3.21 -46.00
N ALA A 59 -14.82 4.43 -46.33
CA ALA A 59 -15.85 5.19 -45.65
C ALA A 59 -17.22 4.69 -46.12
N CYS A 60 -18.16 4.52 -45.19
CA CYS A 60 -19.63 4.56 -45.32
C CYS A 60 -20.18 4.09 -43.96
N CYS A 61 -20.99 4.75 -43.15
CA CYS A 61 -21.76 5.99 -43.21
C CYS A 61 -22.19 6.37 -41.77
N ALA A 62 -22.41 7.67 -41.54
CA ALA A 62 -23.38 8.27 -40.61
C ALA A 62 -23.25 8.07 -39.08
N PHE A 63 -22.87 9.16 -38.41
CA PHE A 63 -23.24 9.43 -37.01
C PHE A 63 -24.76 9.71 -36.93
N PRO A 64 -25.40 9.40 -35.78
CA PRO A 64 -25.62 10.48 -34.83
C PRO A 64 -25.24 10.13 -33.38
N SER A 65 -24.67 11.14 -32.73
CA SER A 65 -24.55 11.42 -31.30
C SER A 65 -25.47 10.65 -30.33
N SER A 66 -24.84 9.92 -29.40
CA SER A 66 -25.25 9.80 -27.99
C SER A 66 -24.05 9.27 -27.16
N PRO A 67 -23.79 9.76 -25.93
CA PRO A 67 -22.75 9.21 -25.08
C PRO A 67 -23.26 7.90 -24.46
N GLU A 68 -23.11 6.77 -25.16
CA GLU A 68 -23.22 5.47 -24.51
C GLU A 68 -22.00 5.29 -23.62
N SER A 69 -22.24 5.32 -22.32
CA SER A 69 -21.33 4.79 -21.32
C SER A 69 -21.05 3.33 -21.67
N VAL A 70 -19.91 3.08 -22.31
CA VAL A 70 -19.27 1.76 -22.34
C VAL A 70 -19.03 1.36 -20.89
N ILE A 71 -19.98 0.63 -20.33
CA ILE A 71 -19.77 -0.17 -19.13
C ILE A 71 -18.72 -1.19 -19.55
N TYR A 72 -17.48 -1.01 -19.07
CA TYR A 72 -16.56 -2.13 -18.96
C TYR A 72 -17.21 -3.14 -18.02
N SER A 73 -18.00 -4.05 -18.58
CA SER A 73 -18.27 -5.34 -17.97
C SER A 73 -16.93 -6.06 -17.98
N SER A 74 -16.09 -5.72 -17.01
CA SER A 74 -14.91 -6.52 -16.71
C SER A 74 -15.46 -7.79 -16.09
N ASP A 75 -15.17 -8.90 -16.76
CA ASP A 75 -15.38 -10.26 -16.28
C ASP A 75 -15.13 -10.33 -14.79
N THR A 76 -15.90 -11.17 -14.10
CA THR A 76 -15.81 -11.47 -12.66
C THR A 76 -14.37 -11.82 -12.26
N ASP A 77 -13.55 -10.80 -12.05
CA ASP A 77 -12.37 -10.86 -11.21
C ASP A 77 -12.87 -11.39 -9.88
N SER A 78 -12.25 -12.46 -9.38
CA SER A 78 -12.64 -13.10 -8.13
C SER A 78 -12.39 -12.13 -6.97
N LEU A 79 -13.31 -11.18 -6.79
CA LEU A 79 -13.29 -10.16 -5.77
C LEU A 79 -13.60 -10.84 -4.45
N SER A 80 -12.55 -11.18 -3.70
CA SER A 80 -12.71 -11.67 -2.33
C SER A 80 -12.48 -10.52 -1.36
N THR A 81 -13.35 -10.35 -0.38
CA THR A 81 -13.10 -9.40 0.71
C THR A 81 -12.16 -10.01 1.74
N VAL A 82 -11.13 -9.28 2.14
CA VAL A 82 -10.17 -9.66 3.19
C VAL A 82 -10.12 -8.58 4.27
N THR A 83 -9.62 -8.95 5.44
CA THR A 83 -9.34 -7.99 6.52
C THR A 83 -7.86 -7.58 6.50
N GLY A 84 -7.61 -6.28 6.38
CA GLY A 84 -6.27 -5.72 6.41
C GLY A 84 -6.03 -4.94 7.70
N THR A 85 -4.87 -5.14 8.32
CA THR A 85 -4.42 -4.37 9.50
C THR A 85 -3.07 -3.75 9.24
N PHE A 86 -3.03 -2.42 9.15
CA PHE A 86 -1.81 -1.65 9.23
C PHE A 86 -1.48 -1.33 10.69
N PHE A 87 -0.23 -1.45 11.07
CA PHE A 87 0.25 -1.01 12.38
C PHE A 87 1.72 -0.59 12.31
N GLY A 88 2.11 0.35 13.15
CA GLY A 88 3.47 0.88 13.17
C GLY A 88 3.59 2.10 14.06
N HIS A 89 4.82 2.40 14.49
CA HIS A 89 5.10 3.57 15.33
C HIS A 89 5.04 4.87 14.54
N ARG A 90 4.89 5.97 15.29
CA ARG A 90 5.15 7.38 14.93
C ARG A 90 6.04 7.56 13.69
N LYS A 91 7.31 7.31 13.98
CA LYS A 91 8.46 7.60 13.14
C LYS A 91 8.99 6.31 12.48
N GLY A 92 8.23 5.22 12.59
CA GLY A 92 8.60 3.90 12.11
C GLY A 92 8.05 3.56 10.73
N ARG A 93 8.39 2.36 10.29
CA ARG A 93 7.83 1.72 9.09
C ARG A 93 6.49 1.06 9.40
N VAL A 94 5.70 0.82 8.35
CA VAL A 94 4.40 0.19 8.48
C VAL A 94 4.53 -1.33 8.35
N SER A 95 3.89 -2.04 9.25
CA SER A 95 3.55 -3.45 9.07
C SER A 95 2.13 -3.60 8.55
N PHE A 96 1.92 -4.43 7.55
CA PHE A 96 0.61 -4.74 6.99
C PHE A 96 0.33 -6.23 7.07
N CYS A 97 -0.72 -6.58 7.79
CA CYS A 97 -1.19 -7.95 7.95
C CYS A 97 -2.50 -8.16 7.18
N ILE A 98 -2.58 -9.26 6.45
CA ILE A 98 -3.77 -9.66 5.70
C ILE A 98 -4.34 -10.94 6.31
N GLN A 99 -5.64 -10.97 6.55
CA GLN A 99 -6.39 -12.05 7.18
C GLN A 99 -7.67 -12.31 6.39
N ASP A 100 -8.12 -13.56 6.28
CA ASP A 100 -9.44 -13.85 5.70
C ASP A 100 -10.56 -13.32 6.60
N HIS A 101 -10.44 -13.58 7.90
CA HIS A 101 -11.41 -13.17 8.93
C HIS A 101 -10.71 -12.75 10.21
N ASN A 102 -11.42 -12.09 11.14
CA ASN A 102 -10.78 -11.42 12.28
C ASN A 102 -9.93 -12.31 13.19
N THR A 103 -10.33 -13.56 13.32
CA THR A 103 -9.69 -14.56 14.18
C THR A 103 -8.80 -15.52 13.41
N SER A 104 -8.66 -15.36 12.09
CA SER A 104 -7.83 -16.23 11.25
C SER A 104 -6.34 -16.01 11.53
N SER A 105 -5.55 -17.05 11.27
CA SER A 105 -4.11 -16.89 11.11
C SER A 105 -3.82 -15.92 9.95
N PRO A 106 -2.84 -15.01 10.08
CA PRO A 106 -2.42 -14.16 8.98
C PRO A 106 -2.10 -14.95 7.72
N LEU A 107 -2.68 -14.55 6.59
CA LEU A 107 -2.26 -15.03 5.27
C LEU A 107 -0.82 -14.59 4.99
N ILE A 108 -0.54 -13.33 5.31
CA ILE A 108 0.78 -12.73 5.17
C ILE A 108 0.95 -11.53 6.09
N LEU A 109 2.20 -11.34 6.52
CA LEU A 109 2.67 -10.16 7.21
C LEU A 109 3.79 -9.51 6.39
N LEU A 110 3.60 -8.24 6.07
CA LEU A 110 4.50 -7.44 5.26
C LEU A 110 5.06 -6.29 6.10
N GLU A 111 6.30 -5.92 5.84
CA GLU A 111 6.87 -4.64 6.24
C GLU A 111 7.08 -3.77 5.01
N PHE A 112 6.58 -2.55 5.06
CA PHE A 112 6.70 -1.60 3.97
C PHE A 112 7.93 -0.72 4.17
N ALA A 113 8.61 -0.38 3.08
CA ALA A 113 9.70 0.60 3.10
C ALA A 113 9.23 2.04 3.40
N VAL A 114 7.91 2.30 3.40
CA VAL A 114 7.35 3.64 3.63
C VAL A 114 7.07 3.89 5.12
N PRO A 115 7.24 5.13 5.61
CA PRO A 115 6.92 5.47 6.99
C PRO A 115 5.41 5.52 7.22
N THR A 116 4.97 5.34 8.47
CA THR A 116 3.55 5.39 8.84
C THR A 116 2.88 6.73 8.48
N SER A 117 3.64 7.83 8.60
CA SER A 117 3.19 9.16 8.18
C SER A 117 2.87 9.28 6.70
N TYR A 118 3.54 8.49 5.84
CA TYR A 118 3.25 8.45 4.41
C TYR A 118 1.86 7.89 4.14
N LEU A 119 1.53 6.73 4.72
CA LEU A 119 0.20 6.11 4.53
C LEU A 119 -0.91 7.01 5.06
N ALA A 120 -0.72 7.64 6.22
CA ALA A 120 -1.72 8.56 6.76
C ALA A 120 -1.95 9.78 5.86
N ARG A 121 -0.89 10.31 5.22
CA ARG A 121 -1.03 11.37 4.23
C ARG A 121 -1.73 10.88 2.96
N GLU A 122 -1.46 9.68 2.50
CA GLU A 122 -2.19 9.09 1.37
C GLU A 122 -3.68 8.94 1.68
N MET A 123 -4.00 8.58 2.93
CA MET A 123 -5.38 8.57 3.42
C MET A 123 -6.01 9.96 3.47
N GLN A 124 -5.27 11.07 3.50
CA GLN A 124 -5.87 12.40 3.41
C GLN A 124 -6.46 12.70 2.03
N HIS A 125 -6.10 11.94 1.00
CA HIS A 125 -6.57 12.14 -0.38
C HIS A 125 -7.63 11.13 -0.82
N GLY A 126 -7.90 10.08 -0.04
CA GLY A 126 -8.87 9.06 -0.42
C GLY A 126 -8.78 7.78 0.41
N LEU A 127 -9.39 6.72 -0.10
CA LEU A 127 -9.23 5.36 0.41
C LEU A 127 -7.89 4.81 -0.08
N LEU A 128 -7.23 3.99 0.74
CA LEU A 128 -5.96 3.37 0.34
C LEU A 128 -6.19 2.26 -0.67
N ARG A 129 -5.39 2.29 -1.74
CA ARG A 129 -5.18 1.19 -2.68
C ARG A 129 -3.73 0.75 -2.61
N ILE A 130 -3.48 -0.46 -2.13
CA ILE A 130 -2.14 -1.06 -2.10
C ILE A 130 -2.06 -2.08 -3.23
N ALA A 131 -1.08 -1.98 -4.12
CA ALA A 131 -0.79 -3.02 -5.11
C ALA A 131 0.62 -3.58 -4.88
N LEU A 132 0.74 -4.89 -5.00
CA LEU A 132 1.97 -5.64 -4.84
C LEU A 132 2.27 -6.36 -6.14
N GLU A 133 3.41 -6.03 -6.74
CA GLU A 133 3.89 -6.63 -7.98
C GLU A 133 5.23 -7.30 -7.72
N CYS A 134 5.40 -8.53 -8.21
CA CYS A 134 6.70 -9.19 -8.25
C CYS A 134 7.16 -9.31 -9.71
N ASP A 135 8.45 -9.08 -9.95
CA ASP A 135 9.01 -9.34 -11.26
C ASP A 135 9.32 -10.83 -11.38
N ARG A 136 8.72 -11.50 -12.36
CA ARG A 136 9.11 -12.86 -12.69
C ARG A 136 10.31 -12.74 -13.60
N HIS A 137 11.51 -12.84 -13.01
CA HIS A 137 12.69 -13.09 -13.82
C HIS A 137 12.42 -14.33 -14.66
N ASN A 138 12.25 -14.11 -15.96
CA ASN A 138 12.18 -15.16 -16.95
C ASN A 138 13.60 -15.70 -17.01
N GLU A 139 13.94 -16.67 -16.17
CA GLU A 139 15.19 -17.40 -16.34
C GLU A 139 15.17 -17.99 -17.75
N GLU A 140 16.05 -17.48 -18.60
CA GLU A 140 16.19 -17.85 -20.00
C GLU A 140 16.55 -19.34 -20.09
N GLY A 141 15.54 -20.20 -20.14
CA GLY A 141 15.72 -21.64 -20.32
C GLY A 141 15.02 -22.52 -19.30
N GLY A 142 13.68 -22.54 -19.34
CA GLY A 142 12.91 -23.69 -18.85
C GLY A 142 12.07 -23.43 -17.60
N GLY A 143 10.81 -23.04 -17.84
CA GLY A 143 9.71 -23.26 -16.90
C GLY A 143 9.68 -22.32 -15.70
N CYS A 144 9.20 -21.09 -15.92
CA CYS A 144 8.87 -20.19 -14.83
C CYS A 144 7.67 -20.77 -14.05
N ARG A 145 7.93 -21.50 -12.95
CA ARG A 145 6.87 -22.06 -12.11
C ARG A 145 6.00 -20.90 -11.59
N PRO A 146 4.66 -20.96 -11.72
CA PRO A 146 3.77 -20.01 -11.04
C PRO A 146 4.03 -20.11 -9.54
N CYS A 147 4.77 -19.15 -9.01
CA CYS A 147 4.89 -18.97 -7.57
C CYS A 147 3.74 -18.07 -7.17
N SER A 148 2.86 -18.56 -6.30
CA SER A 148 1.82 -17.73 -5.68
C SER A 148 2.46 -16.45 -5.16
N LEU A 149 1.80 -15.31 -5.35
CA LEU A 149 2.29 -13.99 -4.93
C LEU A 149 2.85 -14.06 -3.50
N TYR A 150 2.14 -14.74 -2.59
CA TYR A 150 2.49 -14.91 -1.17
C TYR A 150 3.83 -15.63 -0.90
N ASN A 151 4.36 -16.41 -1.84
CA ASN A 151 5.63 -17.14 -1.69
C ASN A 151 6.87 -16.30 -2.03
N VAL A 152 6.67 -15.12 -2.63
CA VAL A 152 7.75 -14.20 -2.94
C VAL A 152 8.22 -13.50 -1.64
N PRO A 153 9.52 -13.22 -1.47
CA PRO A 153 9.99 -12.53 -0.27
C PRO A 153 9.84 -11.00 -0.33
N VAL A 154 9.81 -10.42 -1.53
CA VAL A 154 9.81 -8.96 -1.75
C VAL A 154 8.95 -8.60 -2.96
N TRP A 155 8.19 -7.50 -2.86
CA TRP A 155 7.37 -6.95 -3.94
C TRP A 155 7.70 -5.48 -4.19
N CYS A 156 7.56 -5.03 -5.43
CA CYS A 156 7.34 -3.62 -5.73
C CYS A 156 5.96 -3.22 -5.18
N MET A 157 5.94 -2.15 -4.39
CA MET A 157 4.73 -1.66 -3.75
C MET A 157 4.26 -0.37 -4.41
N TYR A 158 2.97 -0.34 -4.71
CA TYR A 158 2.27 0.86 -5.17
C TYR A 158 1.22 1.25 -4.15
N CYS A 159 1.12 2.55 -3.88
CA CYS A 159 0.08 3.14 -3.06
C CYS A 159 -0.67 4.16 -3.92
N ASN A 160 -2.00 3.98 -4.04
CA ASN A 160 -2.88 4.83 -4.84
C ASN A 160 -2.37 5.03 -6.29
N GLY A 161 -1.84 3.96 -6.90
CA GLY A 161 -1.33 3.96 -8.28
C GLY A 161 0.08 4.53 -8.44
N ARG A 162 0.75 4.95 -7.37
CA ARG A 162 2.14 5.45 -7.41
C ARG A 162 3.09 4.40 -6.85
N LYS A 163 4.21 4.14 -7.52
CA LYS A 163 5.27 3.30 -6.99
C LYS A 163 5.95 4.02 -5.82
N VAL A 164 5.97 3.40 -4.65
CA VAL A 164 6.40 4.06 -3.40
C VAL A 164 7.54 3.34 -2.68
N GLY A 165 7.89 2.13 -3.11
CA GLY A 165 9.01 1.38 -2.56
C GLY A 165 8.80 -0.11 -2.68
N PHE A 166 9.28 -0.82 -1.67
CA PHE A 166 9.15 -2.27 -1.58
C PHE A 166 8.28 -2.67 -0.37
N ALA A 167 7.63 -3.81 -0.49
CA ALA A 167 7.07 -4.56 0.63
C ALA A 167 7.90 -5.83 0.80
N VAL A 168 8.23 -6.17 2.04
CA VAL A 168 9.04 -7.35 2.37
C VAL A 168 8.24 -8.27 3.26
N ARG A 169 8.22 -9.56 2.93
CA ARG A 169 7.61 -10.58 3.79
C ARG A 169 8.47 -10.72 5.04
N ARG A 170 7.87 -10.64 6.21
CA ARG A 170 8.59 -10.89 7.47
C ARG A 170 7.90 -11.93 8.33
N GLN A 171 8.68 -12.56 9.20
CA GLN A 171 8.16 -13.48 10.20
C GLN A 171 7.41 -12.71 11.30
N MET A 172 6.38 -13.36 11.84
CA MET A 172 5.58 -12.84 12.92
C MET A 172 6.37 -12.88 14.23
N THR A 173 6.54 -11.72 14.86
CA THR A 173 7.19 -11.57 16.17
C THR A 173 6.18 -11.73 17.30
N THR A 174 6.68 -11.83 18.54
CA THR A 174 5.83 -11.82 19.75
C THR A 174 5.03 -10.52 19.88
N GLY A 175 5.60 -9.38 19.47
CA GLY A 175 4.91 -8.09 19.43
C GLY A 175 3.72 -8.12 18.47
N ASP A 176 3.94 -8.62 17.26
CA ASP A 176 2.87 -8.77 16.25
C ASP A 176 1.74 -9.67 16.74
N ALA A 177 2.08 -10.75 17.43
CA ALA A 177 1.08 -11.65 18.03
C ALA A 177 0.19 -10.95 19.05
N LYS A 178 0.76 -10.09 19.90
CA LYS A 178 -0.02 -9.30 20.86
C LYS A 178 -0.91 -8.28 20.14
N VAL A 179 -0.40 -7.60 19.12
CA VAL A 179 -1.16 -6.64 18.29
C VAL A 179 -2.35 -7.34 17.64
N LEU A 180 -2.11 -8.45 16.93
CA LEU A 180 -3.16 -9.19 16.23
C LEU A 180 -4.18 -9.80 17.20
N LYS A 181 -3.77 -10.20 18.40
CA LYS A 181 -4.69 -10.66 19.45
C LYS A 181 -5.65 -9.54 19.88
N LEU A 182 -5.17 -8.32 20.05
CA LEU A 182 -6.04 -7.17 20.35
C LEU A 182 -6.99 -6.84 19.19
N MET A 183 -6.58 -7.12 17.95
CA MET A 183 -7.41 -6.88 16.77
C MET A 183 -8.53 -7.90 16.58
N GLN A 184 -8.56 -9.02 17.31
CA GLN A 184 -9.60 -10.04 17.16
C GLN A 184 -11.02 -9.50 17.44
N SER A 185 -11.15 -8.54 18.35
CA SER A 185 -12.42 -7.88 18.69
C SER A 185 -12.70 -6.61 17.87
N VAL A 186 -11.84 -6.27 16.92
CA VAL A 186 -11.96 -5.06 16.10
C VAL A 186 -12.27 -5.47 14.67
N SER A 187 -13.46 -5.17 14.16
CA SER A 187 -13.76 -5.43 12.74
C SER A 187 -13.19 -4.34 11.85
N VAL A 188 -13.44 -3.08 12.20
CA VAL A 188 -12.96 -1.91 11.45
C VAL A 188 -12.68 -0.80 12.46
N GLY A 189 -11.54 -0.12 12.36
CA GLY A 189 -11.16 0.93 13.31
C GLY A 189 -9.76 1.47 13.10
N ALA A 190 -9.46 2.60 13.74
CA ALA A 190 -8.11 3.16 13.79
C ALA A 190 -7.87 3.80 15.15
N GLY A 191 -6.63 3.80 15.62
CA GLY A 191 -6.27 4.41 16.89
C GLY A 191 -4.86 4.05 17.35
N LEU A 192 -4.62 4.22 18.64
CA LEU A 192 -3.37 3.88 19.31
C LEU A 192 -3.54 2.61 20.14
N LEU A 193 -2.51 1.77 20.15
CA LEU A 193 -2.42 0.59 20.99
C LEU A 193 -1.58 0.90 22.24
N PRO A 194 -1.93 0.32 23.40
CA PRO A 194 -1.22 0.58 24.65
C PRO A 194 0.28 0.25 24.56
N VAL A 195 1.10 1.09 25.21
CA VAL A 195 2.58 1.03 25.22
C VAL A 195 3.14 -0.30 25.76
N ALA A 196 2.38 -1.03 26.59
CA ALA A 196 2.80 -2.31 27.22
C ALA A 196 3.07 -3.48 26.23
N LEU A 197 2.98 -3.23 24.93
CA LEU A 197 3.37 -4.17 23.88
C LEU A 197 4.86 -4.07 23.51
N ASN A 198 5.54 -2.99 23.90
CA ASN A 198 6.88 -2.63 23.45
C ASN A 198 7.86 -2.65 24.64
N ASP A 199 8.56 -3.77 24.87
CA ASP A 199 9.67 -3.80 25.85
C ASP A 199 10.90 -3.00 25.37
N ASP A 200 10.99 -2.68 24.07
CA ASP A 200 12.20 -2.14 23.43
C ASP A 200 12.09 -0.70 22.88
N HIS A 201 10.90 -0.08 22.91
CA HIS A 201 10.71 1.26 22.36
C HIS A 201 10.22 2.24 23.43
N ASP A 202 11.07 3.21 23.72
CA ASP A 202 11.06 4.29 24.72
C ASP A 202 9.73 5.09 24.82
N GLY A 203 8.63 4.41 25.18
CA GLY A 203 7.31 5.02 25.32
C GLY A 203 6.60 5.39 24.02
N GLU A 204 7.08 4.95 22.85
CA GLU A 204 6.44 5.31 21.58
C GLU A 204 5.09 4.59 21.38
N GLU A 205 4.04 5.38 21.12
CA GLU A 205 2.69 4.89 20.85
C GLU A 205 2.64 4.15 19.49
N LEU A 206 2.05 2.95 19.51
CA LEU A 206 1.86 2.14 18.31
C LEU A 206 0.51 2.48 17.68
N MET A 207 0.49 2.97 16.44
CA MET A 207 -0.76 3.22 15.74
C MET A 207 -1.26 1.97 15.03
N TYR A 208 -2.57 1.88 14.82
CA TYR A 208 -3.17 0.87 13.97
C TYR A 208 -4.32 1.42 13.12
N LEU A 209 -4.56 0.74 12.01
CA LEU A 209 -5.73 0.86 11.16
C LEU A 209 -6.15 -0.53 10.71
N ARG A 210 -7.39 -0.89 10.98
CA ARG A 210 -8.03 -2.13 10.56
C ARG A 210 -9.23 -1.82 9.70
N ALA A 211 -9.32 -2.46 8.54
CA ALA A 211 -10.43 -2.27 7.62
C ALA A 211 -10.64 -3.51 6.74
N SER A 212 -11.78 -3.55 6.05
CA SER A 212 -12.04 -4.51 4.99
C SER A 212 -11.45 -4.01 3.67
N PHE A 213 -10.92 -4.92 2.87
CA PHE A 213 -10.33 -4.65 1.57
C PHE A 213 -10.91 -5.58 0.53
N ASP A 214 -11.22 -5.03 -0.63
CA ASP A 214 -11.44 -5.80 -1.83
C ASP A 214 -10.08 -6.26 -2.37
N ARG A 215 -9.87 -7.58 -2.39
CA ARG A 215 -8.70 -8.19 -3.01
C ARG A 215 -8.99 -8.42 -4.48
N VAL A 216 -8.15 -7.85 -5.33
CA VAL A 216 -8.24 -7.93 -6.79
C VAL A 216 -6.96 -8.57 -7.30
N ILE A 217 -7.09 -9.70 -7.98
CA ILE A 217 -5.96 -10.41 -8.59
C ILE A 217 -5.82 -9.91 -10.02
N GLY A 218 -4.86 -9.02 -10.28
CA GLY A 218 -4.64 -8.50 -11.63
C GLY A 218 -3.97 -9.54 -12.54
N SER A 219 -3.00 -10.28 -11.98
CA SER A 219 -2.25 -11.33 -12.66
C SER A 219 -1.61 -12.26 -11.63
N PRO A 220 -1.00 -13.40 -12.03
CA PRO A 220 -0.35 -14.31 -11.08
C PRO A 220 0.77 -13.66 -10.23
N ASP A 221 1.31 -12.55 -10.71
CA ASP A 221 2.39 -11.74 -10.16
C ASP A 221 1.95 -10.37 -9.61
N SER A 222 0.66 -10.05 -9.70
CA SER A 222 0.09 -8.77 -9.24
C SER A 222 -1.23 -8.98 -8.50
N GLU A 223 -1.26 -8.55 -7.23
CA GLU A 223 -2.51 -8.41 -6.47
C GLU A 223 -2.64 -7.00 -5.91
N SER A 224 -3.87 -6.53 -5.78
CA SER A 224 -4.17 -5.24 -5.17
C SER A 224 -5.28 -5.36 -4.12
N PHE A 225 -5.19 -4.50 -3.10
CA PHE A 225 -6.06 -4.44 -1.95
C PHE A 225 -6.66 -3.04 -1.88
N HIS A 226 -7.95 -2.94 -2.14
CA HIS A 226 -8.68 -1.67 -2.19
C HIS A 226 -9.49 -1.52 -0.91
N MET A 227 -9.17 -0.51 -0.10
CA MET A 227 -9.88 -0.28 1.16
C MET A 227 -11.36 0.01 0.89
N ILE A 228 -12.23 -0.73 1.55
CA ILE A 228 -13.68 -0.54 1.48
C ILE A 228 -14.09 0.55 2.45
N ASN A 229 -14.97 1.45 2.03
CA ASN A 229 -15.50 2.50 2.90
C ASN A 229 -16.45 1.88 3.96
N PRO A 230 -16.17 2.00 5.26
CA PRO A 230 -17.01 1.39 6.30
C PRO A 230 -18.36 2.09 6.48
N VAL A 231 -18.54 3.30 5.93
CA VAL A 231 -19.78 4.09 6.09
C VAL A 231 -20.88 3.66 5.12
N GLY A 232 -20.66 2.62 4.33
CA GLY A 232 -21.61 2.13 3.34
C GLY A 232 -21.66 3.05 2.12
N SER A 233 -21.38 2.50 0.95
CA SER A 233 -22.02 2.98 -0.25
C SER A 233 -23.47 2.46 -0.20
N SER A 234 -24.36 3.17 0.50
CA SER A 234 -25.82 3.00 0.31
C SER A 234 -26.27 3.88 -0.86
N ALA A 235 -25.66 3.69 -2.02
CA ALA A 235 -26.00 4.40 -3.25
C ALA A 235 -26.21 3.41 -4.39
N GLN A 236 -27.08 2.42 -4.17
CA GLN A 236 -27.77 1.72 -5.26
C GLN A 236 -29.05 1.03 -4.78
N GLU A 237 -30.04 1.81 -4.32
CA GLU A 237 -31.43 1.40 -4.55
C GLU A 237 -31.79 1.91 -5.95
N LEU A 238 -31.62 1.06 -6.95
CA LEU A 238 -32.21 1.28 -8.26
C LEU A 238 -33.71 1.10 -8.11
N SER A 239 -34.45 2.21 -8.21
CA SER A 239 -35.88 2.18 -8.48
C SER A 239 -36.12 1.40 -9.78
N VAL A 240 -36.84 0.29 -9.69
CA VAL A 240 -37.57 -0.25 -10.85
C VAL A 240 -39.05 -0.24 -10.48
N LYS A 241 -39.81 0.35 -11.39
CA LYS A 241 -41.26 0.62 -11.34
C LYS A 241 -42.11 -0.61 -11.06
#